data_AF-A0A3B9IJE9-F1
#
_entry.id   AF-A0A3B9IJE9-F1
#
_cell.length_a   1.000
_cell.length_b   1.000
_cell.length_c   1.000
_cell.angle_alpha   90.00
_cell.angle_beta   90.00
_cell.angle_gamma   90.00
#
_symmetry.space_group_name_H-M   'P 1'
#
loop_
_entity.id
_entity.type
_entity.pdbx_description
1 polymer ?
#
loop_
_entity_poly.entity_id
_entity_poly.type
_entity_poly.pdbx_seq_one_letter_code
_entity_poly.pdbx_strand_id
1 'polypeptide(L)'
;MTVTADPGRPGGRARGTARRQRGGRLRCFLRLALPFFLRPAGRAAALKFTLAFGLAIAAVWIGFERNAWNQTFFGALERRDADAVFRATLDWIWLLALLVGVSVQRAYLERMVEIEWRTWLTRRLLDRWLGRGGLWRLESAGGIDNPDQRVAEDARLLSSLTVELTLRVLLDVVELGLYIGVLWYLSGTLALPLPGGGSLDLPGYMVIAAVLYAGIANLVAHRLGRPLAGLAARQQHREADFRFGLARLRDAAAEVVLLGGGRREAGLAAGRFDAVRRNALDLARRHRIYAL
;
A
#
# COMPACT_ATOMS: atom_id res chain seq x y z
N MET A 1 29.93 45.68 34.95
CA MET A 1 29.03 45.94 33.80
C MET A 1 28.22 44.67 33.56
N THR A 2 26.98 44.68 34.05
CA THR A 2 26.01 43.57 33.99
C THR A 2 25.27 43.61 32.66
N VAL A 3 25.33 42.53 31.88
CA VAL A 3 24.50 42.35 30.68
C VAL A 3 23.29 41.49 31.06
N THR A 4 22.13 42.12 31.00
CA THR A 4 20.81 41.54 31.22
C THR A 4 20.40 40.66 30.04
N ALA A 5 19.99 39.42 30.30
CA ALA A 5 19.32 38.56 29.33
C ALA A 5 17.82 38.88 29.29
N ASP A 6 17.31 39.17 28.10
CA ASP A 6 15.89 39.41 27.81
C ASP A 6 15.16 38.07 27.54
N PRO A 7 14.12 37.69 28.31
CA PRO A 7 13.35 36.49 28.07
C PRO A 7 11.98 36.84 27.45
N GLY A 8 11.83 36.66 26.14
CA GLY A 8 10.48 36.61 25.56
C GLY A 8 10.34 36.80 24.06
N ARG A 9 10.44 35.72 23.28
CA ARG A 9 9.66 35.56 22.03
C ARG A 9 9.34 34.08 21.73
N PRO A 10 8.06 33.64 21.79
CA PRO A 10 7.70 32.30 21.39
C PRO A 10 7.55 32.18 19.86
N GLY A 11 8.23 31.19 19.29
CA GLY A 11 7.72 30.29 18.23
C GLY A 11 7.05 30.90 16.99
N GLY A 12 7.83 31.52 16.09
CA GLY A 12 7.35 32.01 14.80
C GLY A 12 7.77 31.21 13.55
N ARG A 13 8.22 29.94 13.65
CA ARG A 13 8.85 29.22 12.52
C ARG A 13 8.28 27.84 12.14
N ALA A 14 7.09 27.46 12.61
CA ALA A 14 6.54 26.12 12.33
C ALA A 14 5.55 26.03 11.13
N ARG A 15 5.09 27.15 10.55
CA ARG A 15 4.02 27.12 9.53
C ARG A 15 4.49 27.17 8.06
N GLY A 16 5.78 27.40 7.79
CA GLY A 16 6.32 27.56 6.43
C GLY A 16 6.91 26.30 5.77
N THR A 17 7.23 25.25 6.55
CA THR A 17 7.99 24.09 6.06
C THR A 17 7.14 23.02 5.38
N ALA A 18 5.85 22.91 5.71
CA ALA A 18 4.98 21.85 5.19
C ALA A 18 4.58 22.03 3.71
N ARG A 19 4.45 23.27 3.22
CA ARG A 19 3.99 23.56 1.84
C ARG A 19 5.12 23.47 0.81
N ARG A 20 6.38 23.71 1.20
CA ARG A 20 7.58 23.59 0.34
C ARG A 20 8.03 22.14 0.12
N GLN A 21 7.67 21.21 1.01
CA GLN A 21 8.10 19.80 0.95
C GLN A 21 7.32 18.94 -0.06
N ARG A 22 6.03 19.22 -0.33
CA ARG A 22 5.20 18.33 -1.19
C ARG A 22 5.67 18.25 -2.64
N GLY A 23 6.06 19.38 -3.25
CA GLY A 23 6.64 19.39 -4.61
C GLY A 23 8.06 18.80 -4.69
N GLY A 24 8.76 18.69 -3.56
CA GLY A 24 10.08 18.09 -3.46
C GLY A 24 10.06 16.56 -3.36
N ARG A 25 9.02 15.95 -2.78
CA ARG A 25 8.96 14.50 -2.52
C ARG A 25 8.88 13.67 -3.80
N LEU A 26 8.00 14.02 -4.73
CA LEU A 26 7.89 13.34 -6.02
C LEU A 26 9.18 13.51 -6.84
N ARG A 27 9.75 14.71 -6.88
CA ARG A 27 11.03 14.96 -7.56
C ARG A 27 12.19 14.18 -6.93
N CYS A 28 12.21 14.05 -5.60
CA CYS A 28 13.20 13.25 -4.89
C CYS A 28 13.05 11.76 -5.23
N PHE A 29 11.81 11.25 -5.20
CA PHE A 29 11.47 9.89 -5.59
C PHE A 29 11.92 9.59 -7.03
N LEU A 30 11.54 10.45 -7.98
CA LEU A 30 11.93 10.29 -9.39
C LEU A 30 13.46 10.33 -9.57
N ARG A 31 14.18 11.18 -8.84
CA ARG A 31 15.66 11.20 -8.86
C ARG A 31 16.30 9.92 -8.30
N LEU A 32 15.62 9.22 -7.40
CA LEU A 32 16.05 7.95 -6.82
C LEU A 32 15.72 6.76 -7.74
N ALA A 33 14.50 6.71 -8.27
CA ALA A 33 13.96 5.58 -9.02
C ALA A 33 14.32 5.59 -10.52
N LEU A 34 14.17 6.73 -11.20
CA LEU A 34 14.31 6.83 -12.65
C LEU A 34 15.70 6.41 -13.20
N PRO A 35 16.84 6.67 -12.53
CA PRO A 35 18.14 6.30 -13.05
C PRO A 35 18.40 4.79 -13.13
N PHE A 36 17.61 3.95 -12.45
CA PHE A 36 17.70 2.51 -12.60
C PHE A 36 17.21 2.08 -13.99
N PHE A 37 15.99 2.48 -14.36
CA PHE A 37 15.36 2.12 -15.63
C PHE A 37 15.99 2.77 -16.86
N LEU A 38 16.60 3.95 -16.71
CA LEU A 38 17.23 4.66 -17.83
C LEU A 38 18.68 4.21 -18.13
N ARG A 39 19.31 3.44 -17.24
CA ARG A 39 20.70 2.99 -17.44
C ARG A 39 20.76 1.68 -18.22
N PRO A 40 21.84 1.41 -18.99
CA PRO A 40 22.00 0.16 -19.73
C PRO A 40 21.88 -1.09 -18.85
N ALA A 41 22.41 -1.02 -17.62
CA ALA A 41 22.32 -2.08 -16.62
C ALA A 41 20.87 -2.39 -16.17
N GLY A 42 19.94 -1.45 -16.35
CA GLY A 42 18.52 -1.61 -16.01
C GLY A 42 17.65 -2.07 -17.18
N ARG A 43 18.18 -2.24 -18.39
CA ARG A 43 17.38 -2.66 -19.56
C ARG A 43 16.79 -4.05 -19.40
N ALA A 44 17.54 -4.98 -18.80
CA ALA A 44 17.04 -6.32 -18.50
C ALA A 44 15.88 -6.28 -17.47
N ALA A 45 16.00 -5.43 -16.44
CA ALA A 45 14.93 -5.22 -15.47
C ALA A 45 13.71 -4.54 -16.10
N ALA A 46 13.92 -3.56 -16.99
CA ALA A 46 12.85 -2.91 -17.74
C ALA A 46 12.11 -3.90 -18.65
N LEU A 47 12.83 -4.80 -19.33
CA LEU A 47 12.21 -5.86 -20.14
C LEU A 47 11.34 -6.79 -19.29
N LYS A 48 11.84 -7.23 -18.13
CA LYS A 48 11.06 -8.07 -17.20
C LYS A 48 9.82 -7.33 -16.69
N PHE A 49 9.94 -6.03 -16.40
CA PHE A 49 8.82 -5.19 -15.99
C PHE A 49 7.77 -5.06 -17.10
N THR A 50 8.20 -4.81 -18.34
CA THR A 50 7.29 -4.76 -19.50
C THR A 50 6.61 -6.11 -19.76
N LEU A 51 7.34 -7.22 -19.60
CA LEU A 51 6.77 -8.56 -19.73
C LEU A 51 5.76 -8.84 -18.60
N ALA A 52 6.07 -8.46 -17.36
CA ALA A 52 5.14 -8.57 -16.24
C ALA A 52 3.87 -7.73 -16.48
N PHE A 53 4.02 -6.53 -17.05
CA PHE A 53 2.89 -5.69 -17.44
C PHE A 53 2.06 -6.34 -18.56
N GLY A 54 2.69 -6.93 -19.57
CA GLY A 54 1.99 -7.70 -20.61
C GLY A 54 1.20 -8.89 -20.04
N LEU A 55 1.78 -9.62 -19.08
CA LEU A 55 1.07 -10.68 -18.35
C LEU A 55 -0.06 -10.13 -17.48
N ALA A 56 0.08 -8.93 -16.92
CA ALA A 56 -1.01 -8.27 -16.20
C ALA A 56 -2.18 -7.95 -17.15
N ILE A 57 -1.91 -7.47 -18.37
CA ILE A 57 -2.94 -7.29 -19.40
C ILE A 57 -3.60 -8.64 -19.77
N ALA A 58 -2.81 -9.70 -19.93
CA ALA A 58 -3.34 -11.04 -20.17
C ALA A 58 -4.27 -11.49 -19.01
N ALA A 59 -3.93 -11.17 -17.76
CA ALA A 59 -4.79 -11.46 -16.61
C ALA A 59 -6.14 -10.70 -16.67
N VAL A 60 -6.15 -9.45 -17.13
CA VAL A 60 -7.39 -8.71 -17.39
C VAL A 60 -8.24 -9.41 -18.43
N TRP A 61 -7.62 -9.80 -19.55
CA TRP A 61 -8.32 -10.52 -20.61
C TRP A 61 -8.91 -11.85 -20.11
N ILE A 62 -8.17 -12.62 -19.31
CA ILE A 62 -8.69 -13.83 -18.66
C ILE A 62 -9.86 -13.50 -17.71
N GLY A 63 -9.80 -12.36 -17.02
CA GLY A 63 -10.90 -11.86 -16.19
C GLY A 63 -12.16 -11.58 -17.00
N PHE A 64 -12.02 -10.98 -18.18
CA PHE A 64 -13.12 -10.76 -19.12
C PHE A 64 -13.69 -12.07 -19.67
N GLU A 65 -12.82 -12.99 -20.11
CA GLU A 65 -13.25 -14.29 -20.64
C GLU A 65 -13.97 -15.12 -19.57
N ARG A 66 -13.51 -15.07 -18.31
CA ARG A 66 -14.21 -15.66 -17.17
C ARG A 66 -15.63 -15.09 -16.99
N ASN A 67 -15.81 -13.79 -17.23
CA ASN A 67 -17.13 -13.17 -17.13
C ASN A 67 -18.07 -13.70 -18.24
N ALA A 68 -17.59 -13.79 -19.48
CA ALA A 68 -18.34 -14.38 -20.59
C ALA A 68 -18.63 -15.87 -20.38
N TRP A 69 -17.66 -16.61 -19.84
CA TRP A 69 -17.80 -17.99 -19.44
C TRP A 69 -18.90 -18.17 -18.40
N ASN A 70 -18.95 -17.32 -17.36
CA ASN A 70 -20.00 -17.34 -16.34
C ASN A 70 -21.39 -17.21 -16.98
N GLN A 71 -21.58 -16.28 -17.91
CA GLN A 71 -22.85 -16.10 -18.61
C GLN A 71 -23.26 -17.37 -19.37
N THR A 72 -22.31 -18.00 -20.06
CA THR A 72 -22.54 -19.24 -20.83
C THR A 72 -22.91 -20.40 -19.91
N PHE A 73 -22.17 -20.58 -18.82
CA PHE A 73 -22.39 -21.66 -17.86
C PHE A 73 -23.77 -21.56 -17.18
N PHE A 74 -24.13 -20.38 -16.66
CA PHE A 74 -25.43 -20.18 -16.02
C PHE A 74 -26.59 -20.25 -17.04
N GLY A 75 -26.40 -19.75 -18.26
CA GLY A 75 -27.40 -19.91 -19.32
C GLY A 75 -27.62 -21.37 -19.73
N ALA A 76 -26.58 -22.21 -19.69
CA ALA A 76 -26.70 -23.64 -19.94
C ALA A 76 -27.44 -24.37 -18.79
N LEU A 77 -27.18 -23.98 -17.54
CA LEU A 77 -27.92 -24.49 -16.37
C LEU A 77 -29.41 -24.13 -16.44
N GLU A 78 -29.73 -22.89 -16.82
CA GLU A 78 -31.11 -22.43 -16.99
C GLU A 78 -31.87 -23.26 -18.03
N ARG A 79 -31.21 -23.55 -19.17
CA ARG A 79 -31.76 -24.41 -20.23
C ARG A 79 -31.71 -25.91 -19.91
N ARG A 80 -31.11 -26.31 -18.78
CA ARG A 80 -30.89 -27.70 -18.37
C ARG A 80 -30.12 -28.54 -19.42
N ASP A 81 -29.18 -27.91 -20.11
CA ASP A 81 -28.35 -28.55 -21.13
C ASP A 81 -27.07 -29.12 -20.51
N ALA A 82 -27.07 -30.42 -20.21
CA ALA A 82 -25.95 -31.10 -19.56
C ALA A 82 -24.67 -31.11 -20.42
N ASP A 83 -24.80 -31.22 -21.73
CA ASP A 83 -23.65 -31.26 -22.65
C ASP A 83 -22.98 -29.89 -22.76
N ALA A 84 -23.77 -28.81 -22.76
CA ALA A 84 -23.25 -27.45 -22.70
C ALA A 84 -22.56 -27.15 -21.36
N VAL A 85 -23.13 -27.62 -20.24
CA VAL A 85 -22.51 -27.48 -18.90
C VAL A 85 -21.17 -28.23 -18.83
N PHE A 86 -21.11 -29.46 -19.36
CA PHE A 86 -19.88 -30.24 -19.38
C PHE A 86 -18.79 -29.57 -20.23
N ARG A 87 -19.13 -29.10 -21.43
CA ARG A 87 -18.18 -28.35 -22.29
C ARG A 87 -17.68 -27.07 -21.62
N ALA A 88 -18.59 -26.26 -21.05
CA ALA A 88 -18.21 -25.08 -20.30
C ALA A 88 -17.27 -25.44 -19.13
N THR A 89 -17.51 -26.55 -18.42
CA THR A 89 -16.63 -27.00 -17.34
C THR A 89 -15.21 -27.33 -17.84
N LEU A 90 -15.07 -27.93 -19.02
CA LEU A 90 -13.75 -28.17 -19.62
C LEU A 90 -13.05 -26.86 -20.02
N ASP A 91 -13.78 -25.92 -20.60
CA ASP A 91 -13.24 -24.58 -20.94
C ASP A 91 -12.74 -23.85 -19.68
N TRP A 92 -13.45 -24.01 -18.55
CA TRP A 92 -13.05 -23.45 -17.27
C TRP A 92 -11.72 -24.00 -16.77
N ILE A 93 -11.48 -25.31 -16.92
CA ILE A 93 -10.21 -25.93 -16.52
C ILE A 93 -9.05 -25.31 -17.30
N TRP A 94 -9.23 -25.10 -18.61
CA TRP A 94 -8.22 -24.44 -19.44
C TRP A 94 -7.98 -22.99 -19.05
N LEU A 95 -9.05 -22.22 -18.82
CA LEU A 95 -8.96 -20.84 -18.35
C LEU A 95 -8.27 -20.73 -16.99
N LEU A 96 -8.55 -21.67 -16.07
CA LEU A 96 -7.88 -21.76 -14.77
C LEU A 96 -6.39 -22.07 -14.92
N ALA A 97 -6.01 -23.03 -15.77
CA ALA A 97 -4.61 -23.36 -16.01
C ALA A 97 -3.85 -22.15 -16.57
N LEU A 98 -4.45 -21.43 -17.52
CA LEU A 98 -3.90 -20.21 -18.07
C LEU A 98 -3.79 -19.10 -17.00
N LEU A 99 -4.82 -18.90 -16.18
CA LEU A 99 -4.82 -17.94 -15.08
C LEU A 99 -3.68 -18.19 -14.10
N VAL A 100 -3.49 -19.44 -13.69
CA VAL A 100 -2.41 -19.83 -12.77
C VAL A 100 -1.06 -19.59 -13.42
N GLY A 101 -0.85 -20.03 -14.67
CA GLY A 101 0.40 -19.84 -15.39
C GLY A 101 0.79 -18.36 -15.52
N VAL A 102 -0.15 -17.52 -15.96
CA VAL A 102 0.04 -16.07 -16.07
C VAL A 102 0.34 -15.46 -14.70
N SER A 103 -0.41 -15.84 -13.66
CA SER A 103 -0.23 -15.29 -12.31
C SER A 103 1.13 -15.64 -11.71
N VAL A 104 1.56 -16.90 -11.83
CA VAL A 104 2.87 -17.35 -11.33
C VAL A 104 4.00 -16.67 -12.08
N GLN A 105 3.94 -16.64 -13.42
CA GLN A 105 4.99 -16.03 -14.23
C GLN A 105 5.09 -14.52 -13.99
N ARG A 106 3.95 -13.84 -13.83
CA ARG A 106 3.90 -12.42 -13.47
C ARG A 106 4.57 -12.17 -12.12
N ALA A 107 4.14 -12.89 -11.07
CA ALA A 107 4.69 -12.75 -9.73
C ALA A 107 6.21 -13.00 -9.69
N TYR A 108 6.69 -13.98 -10.47
CA TYR A 108 8.11 -14.26 -10.61
C TYR A 108 8.89 -13.09 -11.23
N LEU A 109 8.37 -12.50 -12.32
CA LEU A 109 9.03 -11.37 -12.98
C LEU A 109 9.03 -10.11 -12.11
N GLU A 110 7.91 -9.81 -11.43
CA GLU A 110 7.83 -8.73 -10.46
C GLU A 110 8.91 -8.88 -9.40
N ARG A 111 9.03 -10.08 -8.83
CA ARG A 111 10.02 -10.39 -7.80
C ARG A 111 11.46 -10.22 -8.30
N MET A 112 11.75 -10.61 -9.53
CA MET A 112 13.07 -10.41 -10.15
C MET A 112 13.40 -8.92 -10.31
N VAL A 113 12.44 -8.10 -10.78
CA VAL A 113 12.63 -6.66 -10.91
C VAL A 113 12.88 -6.00 -9.54
N GLU A 114 12.14 -6.40 -8.51
CA GLU A 114 12.34 -5.92 -7.14
C GLU A 114 13.76 -6.20 -6.63
N ILE A 115 14.24 -7.43 -6.80
CA ILE A 115 15.57 -7.85 -6.32
C ILE A 115 16.67 -7.09 -7.06
N GLU A 116 16.58 -6.99 -8.39
CA GLU A 116 17.56 -6.27 -9.21
C GLU A 116 17.60 -4.79 -8.86
N TRP A 117 16.42 -4.17 -8.69
CA TRP A 117 16.35 -2.77 -8.34
C TRP A 117 16.84 -2.50 -6.92
N ARG A 118 16.45 -3.34 -5.94
CA ARG A 118 16.97 -3.27 -4.57
C ARG A 118 18.48 -3.38 -4.55
N THR A 119 19.03 -4.35 -5.27
CA THR A 119 20.49 -4.59 -5.34
C THR A 119 21.21 -3.34 -5.87
N TRP A 120 20.70 -2.75 -6.95
CA TRP A 120 21.26 -1.52 -7.51
C TRP A 120 21.13 -0.34 -6.55
N LEU A 121 19.97 -0.15 -5.92
CA LEU A 121 19.70 0.96 -5.04
C LEU A 121 20.58 0.90 -3.80
N THR A 122 20.68 -0.27 -3.16
CA THR A 122 21.52 -0.49 -1.99
C THR A 122 22.99 -0.23 -2.32
N ARG A 123 23.53 -0.75 -3.44
CA ARG A 123 24.91 -0.47 -3.87
C ARG A 123 25.14 1.03 -4.06
N ARG A 124 24.23 1.71 -4.76
CA ARG A 124 24.32 3.17 -4.98
C ARG A 124 24.30 3.97 -3.68
N LEU A 125 23.50 3.55 -2.70
CA LEU A 125 23.44 4.20 -1.38
C LEU A 125 24.72 3.95 -0.59
N LEU A 126 25.23 2.72 -0.58
CA LEU A 126 26.50 2.36 0.07
C LEU A 126 27.68 3.13 -0.53
N ASP A 127 27.79 3.20 -1.86
CA ASP A 127 28.84 3.95 -2.56
C ASP A 127 28.85 5.44 -2.18
N ARG A 128 27.67 6.02 -1.95
CA ARG A 128 27.54 7.42 -1.53
C ARG A 128 27.82 7.64 -0.05
N TRP A 129 27.44 6.68 0.78
CA TRP A 129 27.61 6.76 2.22
C TRP A 129 29.06 6.50 2.63
N LEU A 130 29.66 5.42 2.11
CA LEU A 130 31.02 5.01 2.44
C LEU A 130 32.08 5.68 1.53
N GLY A 131 31.69 6.15 0.34
CA GLY A 131 32.62 6.75 -0.61
C GLY A 131 32.99 8.20 -0.34
N ARG A 132 34.23 8.57 -0.70
CA ARG A 132 34.76 9.96 -0.68
C ARG A 132 34.50 10.71 0.63
N GLY A 133 34.68 10.09 1.80
CA GLY A 133 34.42 10.74 3.09
C GLY A 133 32.94 11.05 3.35
N GLY A 134 32.02 10.28 2.74
CA GLY A 134 30.58 10.43 2.89
C GLY A 134 30.12 10.36 4.35
N LEU A 135 30.64 9.39 5.11
CA LEU A 135 30.40 9.25 6.55
C LEU A 135 30.67 10.56 7.28
N TRP A 136 31.89 11.10 7.11
CA TRP A 136 32.32 12.29 7.83
C TRP A 136 31.51 13.52 7.43
N ARG A 137 31.17 13.68 6.14
CA ARG A 137 30.31 14.78 5.70
C ARG A 137 28.89 14.69 6.26
N LEU A 138 28.36 13.47 6.42
CA LEU A 138 27.02 13.25 6.96
C LEU A 138 26.98 13.63 8.44
N GLU A 139 27.95 13.14 9.21
CA GLU A 139 28.11 13.45 10.64
C GLU A 139 28.35 14.96 10.84
N SER A 140 29.24 15.56 10.05
CA SER A 140 29.59 16.99 10.16
C SER A 140 28.45 17.93 9.77
N ALA A 141 27.46 17.45 9.00
CA ALA A 141 26.29 18.23 8.59
C ALA A 141 25.10 18.14 9.57
N GLY A 142 25.32 17.58 10.76
CA GLY A 142 24.28 17.38 11.78
C GLY A 142 23.65 15.99 11.78
N GLY A 143 24.25 15.03 11.06
CA GLY A 143 23.82 13.63 11.03
C GLY A 143 22.50 13.38 10.29
N ILE A 144 22.20 12.12 10.03
CA ILE A 144 20.86 11.66 9.62
C ILE A 144 20.48 10.53 10.56
N ASP A 145 19.28 10.56 11.11
CA ASP A 145 18.78 9.46 11.95
C ASP A 145 18.80 8.13 11.18
N ASN A 146 19.45 7.12 11.79
CA ASN A 146 19.55 5.71 11.39
C ASN A 146 19.88 5.50 9.89
N PRO A 147 21.09 5.88 9.44
CA PRO A 147 21.49 5.72 8.04
C PRO A 147 21.54 4.24 7.61
N ASP A 148 21.88 3.35 8.53
CA ASP A 148 21.84 1.90 8.40
C ASP A 148 20.42 1.39 8.11
N GLN A 149 19.42 1.84 8.87
CA GLN A 149 18.02 1.49 8.65
C GLN A 149 17.53 1.97 7.27
N ARG A 150 17.92 3.18 6.86
CA ARG A 150 17.56 3.71 5.54
C ARG A 150 18.12 2.88 4.39
N VAL A 151 19.34 2.37 4.52
CA VAL A 151 19.98 1.54 3.49
C VAL A 151 19.41 0.11 3.48
N ALA A 152 19.17 -0.47 4.66
CA ALA A 152 18.74 -1.87 4.77
C ALA A 152 17.24 -2.06 4.52
N GLU A 153 16.41 -1.22 5.16
CA GLU A 153 14.95 -1.38 5.22
C GLU A 153 14.22 -0.40 4.29
N ASP A 154 14.53 0.90 4.31
CA ASP A 154 13.81 1.84 3.46
C ASP A 154 14.08 1.58 1.98
N ALA A 155 15.30 1.17 1.60
CA ALA A 155 15.61 0.78 0.23
C ALA A 155 14.83 -0.48 -0.22
N ARG A 156 14.59 -1.42 0.71
CA ARG A 156 13.75 -2.60 0.47
C ARG A 156 12.30 -2.20 0.22
N LEU A 157 11.72 -1.40 1.13
CA LEU A 157 10.35 -0.92 1.02
C LEU A 157 10.15 -0.07 -0.23
N LEU A 158 11.09 0.82 -0.54
CA LEU A 158 11.00 1.69 -1.71
C LEU A 158 10.96 0.89 -3.02
N SER A 159 11.80 -0.13 -3.14
CA SER A 159 11.85 -0.97 -4.35
C SER A 159 10.62 -1.85 -4.48
N SER A 160 10.23 -2.57 -3.42
CA SER A 160 9.06 -3.47 -3.47
C SER A 160 7.75 -2.71 -3.69
N LEU A 161 7.47 -1.70 -2.86
CA LEU A 161 6.22 -0.96 -2.95
C LEU A 161 6.08 -0.22 -4.27
N THR A 162 7.18 0.29 -4.83
CA THR A 162 7.09 0.99 -6.12
C THR A 162 6.75 0.03 -7.26
N VAL A 163 7.39 -1.15 -7.34
CA VAL A 163 7.10 -2.13 -8.39
C VAL A 163 5.64 -2.58 -8.28
N GLU A 164 5.23 -2.99 -7.08
CA GLU A 164 3.87 -3.44 -6.78
C GLU A 164 2.83 -2.36 -7.12
N LEU A 165 2.98 -1.16 -6.57
CA LEU A 165 2.00 -0.08 -6.76
C LEU A 165 1.93 0.39 -8.22
N THR A 166 3.06 0.44 -8.93
CA THR A 166 3.06 0.89 -10.33
C THR A 166 2.30 -0.09 -11.21
N LEU A 167 2.60 -1.39 -11.11
CA LEU A 167 1.90 -2.41 -11.89
C LEU A 167 0.42 -2.52 -11.50
N ARG A 168 0.13 -2.45 -10.21
CA ARG A 168 -1.25 -2.46 -9.72
C ARG A 168 -2.06 -1.28 -10.22
N VAL A 169 -1.55 -0.05 -10.12
CA VAL A 169 -2.28 1.13 -10.61
C VAL A 169 -2.49 1.07 -12.12
N LEU A 170 -1.49 0.65 -12.90
CA LEU A 170 -1.66 0.48 -14.34
C LEU A 170 -2.73 -0.57 -14.66
N LEU A 171 -2.73 -1.70 -13.94
CA LEU A 171 -3.72 -2.76 -14.08
C LEU A 171 -5.13 -2.26 -13.74
N ASP A 172 -5.29 -1.63 -12.58
CA ASP A 172 -6.57 -1.08 -12.10
C ASP A 172 -7.15 -0.08 -13.11
N VAL A 173 -6.32 0.74 -13.76
CA VAL A 173 -6.75 1.69 -14.81
C VAL A 173 -7.26 0.97 -16.05
N VAL A 174 -6.56 -0.08 -16.49
CA VAL A 174 -6.97 -0.89 -17.65
C VAL A 174 -8.29 -1.63 -17.36
N GLU A 175 -8.39 -2.27 -16.19
CA GLU A 175 -9.61 -2.95 -15.75
C GLU A 175 -10.78 -1.97 -15.65
N LEU A 176 -10.58 -0.80 -15.02
CA LEU A 176 -11.60 0.22 -14.91
C LEU A 176 -12.12 0.67 -16.28
N GLY A 177 -11.22 0.95 -17.23
CA GLY A 177 -11.59 1.33 -18.59
C GLY A 177 -12.41 0.25 -19.30
N LEU A 178 -11.96 -1.01 -19.19
CA LEU A 178 -12.66 -2.15 -19.79
C LEU A 178 -14.06 -2.33 -19.20
N TYR A 179 -14.18 -2.35 -17.87
CA TYR A 179 -15.47 -2.57 -17.21
C TYR A 179 -16.44 -1.39 -17.38
N ILE A 180 -15.94 -0.15 -17.45
CA ILE A 180 -16.78 0.99 -17.85
C ILE A 180 -17.34 0.75 -19.25
N GLY A 181 -16.51 0.30 -20.20
CA GLY A 181 -16.95 0.00 -21.57
C GLY A 181 -17.99 -1.12 -21.63
N VAL A 182 -17.73 -2.24 -20.94
CA VAL A 182 -18.67 -3.37 -20.85
C VAL A 182 -20.00 -2.95 -20.22
N LEU A 183 -19.94 -2.21 -19.12
CA LEU A 183 -21.13 -1.74 -18.43
C LEU A 183 -21.90 -0.74 -19.28
N TRP A 184 -21.22 0.16 -19.99
CA TRP A 184 -21.85 1.10 -20.91
C TRP A 184 -22.59 0.37 -22.04
N TYR A 185 -21.96 -0.64 -22.63
CA TYR A 185 -22.55 -1.45 -23.70
C TYR A 185 -23.80 -2.23 -23.22
N LEU A 186 -23.74 -2.82 -22.02
CA LEU A 186 -24.85 -3.60 -21.46
C LEU A 186 -25.97 -2.74 -20.83
N SER A 187 -25.69 -1.52 -20.40
CA SER A 187 -26.59 -0.70 -19.58
C SER A 187 -27.86 -0.24 -20.29
N GLY A 188 -27.91 -0.22 -21.63
CA GLY A 188 -29.04 0.36 -22.38
C GLY A 188 -29.35 1.82 -21.98
N THR A 189 -30.56 2.26 -22.30
CA THR A 189 -31.10 3.58 -21.92
C THR A 189 -32.17 3.44 -20.85
N LEU A 190 -32.02 4.18 -19.76
CA LEU A 190 -33.06 4.30 -18.73
C LEU A 190 -33.92 5.53 -19.03
N ALA A 191 -35.19 5.32 -19.38
CA ALA A 191 -36.16 6.39 -19.52
C ALA A 191 -36.74 6.73 -18.13
N LEU A 192 -36.33 7.86 -17.55
CA LEU A 192 -36.90 8.34 -16.29
C LEU A 192 -38.11 9.24 -16.57
N PRO A 193 -39.33 8.85 -16.16
CA PRO A 193 -40.50 9.70 -16.33
C PRO A 193 -40.38 10.96 -15.45
N LEU A 194 -40.46 12.14 -16.08
CA LEU A 194 -40.46 13.43 -15.40
C LEU A 194 -41.89 13.78 -14.93
N PRO A 195 -42.04 14.35 -13.72
CA PRO A 195 -43.32 14.91 -13.28
C PRO A 195 -43.65 16.13 -14.15
N GLY A 196 -44.54 15.94 -15.13
CA GLY A 196 -44.90 16.97 -16.14
C GLY A 196 -45.12 16.44 -17.55
N GLY A 197 -44.89 15.15 -17.83
CA GLY A 197 -45.18 14.54 -19.13
C GLY A 197 -43.99 14.58 -20.11
N GLY A 198 -42.88 13.95 -19.74
CA GLY A 198 -41.72 13.69 -20.59
C GLY A 198 -40.86 12.57 -20.02
N SER A 199 -39.98 11.96 -20.81
CA SER A 199 -38.96 11.01 -20.35
C SER A 199 -37.57 11.60 -20.49
N LEU A 200 -36.75 11.48 -19.45
CA LEU A 200 -35.34 11.77 -19.50
C LEU A 200 -34.59 10.46 -19.76
N ASP A 201 -34.08 10.30 -20.97
CA ASP A 201 -33.32 9.11 -21.35
C ASP A 201 -31.86 9.26 -20.89
N LEU A 202 -31.45 8.44 -19.92
CA LEU A 202 -30.08 8.34 -19.47
C LEU A 202 -29.39 7.14 -20.15
N PRO A 203 -28.59 7.35 -21.20
CA PRO A 203 -27.73 6.30 -21.73
C PRO A 203 -26.63 5.96 -20.71
N GLY A 204 -26.30 4.68 -20.58
CA GLY A 204 -25.20 4.25 -19.70
C GLY A 204 -25.47 4.49 -18.21
N TYR A 205 -26.75 4.52 -17.79
CA TYR A 205 -27.15 4.84 -16.42
C TYR A 205 -26.46 3.97 -15.36
N MET A 206 -26.14 2.70 -15.69
CA MET A 206 -25.46 1.79 -14.75
C MET A 206 -24.04 2.28 -14.41
N VAL A 207 -23.35 2.96 -15.32
CA VAL A 207 -22.03 3.56 -15.04
C VAL A 207 -22.16 4.67 -14.00
N ILE A 208 -23.16 5.54 -14.16
CA ILE A 208 -23.43 6.62 -13.21
C ILE A 208 -23.81 6.04 -11.85
N ALA A 209 -24.70 5.04 -11.83
CA ALA A 209 -25.10 4.35 -10.60
C ALA A 209 -23.91 3.69 -9.90
N ALA A 210 -23.02 3.02 -10.65
CA ALA A 210 -21.82 2.39 -10.11
C ALA A 210 -20.85 3.41 -9.51
N VAL A 211 -20.63 4.55 -10.17
CA VAL A 211 -19.78 5.64 -9.65
C VAL A 211 -20.36 6.24 -8.37
N LEU A 212 -21.67 6.50 -8.34
CA LEU A 212 -22.35 7.00 -7.14
C LEU A 212 -22.25 6.01 -5.99
N TYR A 213 -22.55 4.74 -6.24
CA TYR A 213 -22.44 3.67 -5.27
C TYR A 213 -21.02 3.56 -4.71
N ALA A 214 -20.01 3.52 -5.58
CA ALA A 214 -18.60 3.46 -5.20
C ALA A 214 -18.16 4.70 -4.40
N GLY A 215 -18.63 5.89 -4.78
CA GLY A 215 -18.36 7.14 -4.07
C GLY A 215 -18.93 7.14 -2.65
N ILE A 216 -20.19 6.71 -2.49
CA ILE A 216 -20.84 6.59 -1.18
C ILE A 216 -20.15 5.52 -0.34
N ALA A 217 -19.90 4.34 -0.90
CA ALA A 217 -19.21 3.25 -0.21
C ALA A 217 -17.81 3.68 0.26
N ASN A 218 -17.06 4.36 -0.59
CA ASN A 218 -15.73 4.90 -0.24
C ASN A 218 -15.82 6.00 0.84
N LEU A 219 -16.82 6.87 0.79
CA LEU A 219 -17.02 7.89 1.83
C LEU A 219 -17.33 7.24 3.18
N VAL A 220 -18.22 6.25 3.20
CA VAL A 220 -18.57 5.49 4.40
C VAL A 220 -17.33 4.77 4.94
N ALA A 221 -16.62 4.02 4.09
CA ALA A 221 -15.38 3.34 4.45
C ALA A 221 -14.31 4.30 4.98
N HIS A 222 -14.12 5.46 4.36
CA HIS A 222 -13.16 6.47 4.81
C HIS A 222 -13.53 7.05 6.17
N ARG A 223 -14.81 7.41 6.37
CA ARG A 223 -15.30 7.96 7.65
C ARG A 223 -15.18 6.95 8.78
N LEU A 224 -15.51 5.69 8.51
CA LEU A 224 -15.46 4.60 9.48
C LEU A 224 -14.02 4.13 9.78
N GLY A 225 -13.13 4.15 8.78
CA GLY A 225 -11.73 3.70 8.89
C GLY A 225 -10.74 4.75 9.42
N ARG A 226 -11.05 6.04 9.26
CA ARG A 226 -10.19 7.14 9.76
C ARG A 226 -9.77 7.01 11.24
N PRO A 227 -10.65 6.62 12.18
CA PRO A 227 -10.28 6.56 13.59
C PRO A 227 -9.56 5.24 13.95
N LEU A 228 -9.60 4.19 13.10
CA LEU A 228 -8.82 2.96 13.26
C LEU A 228 -7.32 3.21 13.05
N ALA A 229 -6.95 4.02 12.04
CA ALA A 229 -5.55 4.35 11.77
C ALA A 229 -4.87 4.99 13.00
N GLY A 230 -5.58 5.87 13.71
CA GLY A 230 -5.09 6.45 14.96
C GLY A 230 -4.90 5.43 16.07
N LEU A 231 -5.82 4.46 16.22
CA LEU A 231 -5.68 3.39 17.21
C LEU A 231 -4.54 2.42 16.86
N ALA A 232 -4.37 2.07 15.59
CA ALA A 232 -3.28 1.23 15.12
C ALA A 232 -1.92 1.91 15.31
N ALA A 233 -1.81 3.21 15.02
CA ALA A 233 -0.59 3.97 15.29
C ALA A 233 -0.25 4.00 16.79
N ARG A 234 -1.25 4.23 17.65
CA ARG A 234 -1.07 4.16 19.11
C ARG A 234 -0.72 2.75 19.58
N GLN A 235 -1.23 1.70 18.93
CA GLN A 235 -0.89 0.32 19.25
C GLN A 235 0.60 0.08 19.03
N GLN A 236 1.10 0.46 17.85
CA GLN A 236 2.52 0.34 17.52
C GLN A 236 3.41 1.14 18.47
N HIS A 237 3.03 2.38 18.80
CA HIS A 237 3.80 3.18 19.77
C HIS A 237 3.84 2.51 21.16
N ARG A 238 2.70 2.04 21.67
CA ARG A 238 2.66 1.38 22.99
C ARG A 238 3.42 0.06 23.00
N GLU A 239 3.39 -0.72 21.92
CA GLU A 239 4.20 -1.93 21.79
C GLU A 239 5.70 -1.60 21.73
N ALA A 240 6.08 -0.55 21.01
CA ALA A 240 7.44 -0.06 20.97
C ALA A 240 7.92 0.40 22.37
N ASP A 241 7.12 1.17 23.09
CA ASP A 241 7.44 1.61 24.46
C ASP A 241 7.61 0.43 25.43
N PHE A 242 6.78 -0.60 25.29
CA PHE A 242 6.88 -1.82 26.07
C PHE A 242 8.18 -2.58 25.76
N ARG A 243 8.48 -2.83 24.48
CA ARG A 243 9.71 -3.51 24.04
C ARG A 243 10.97 -2.72 24.43
N PHE A 244 10.96 -1.41 24.26
CA PHE A 244 12.04 -0.52 24.68
C PHE A 244 12.23 -0.55 26.19
N GLY A 245 11.14 -0.53 26.97
CA GLY A 245 11.19 -0.68 28.42
C GLY A 245 11.86 -1.97 28.87
N LEU A 246 11.55 -3.09 28.21
CA LEU A 246 12.18 -4.39 28.48
C LEU A 246 13.65 -4.44 28.06
N ALA A 247 14.01 -3.85 26.91
CA ALA A 247 15.39 -3.76 26.47
C ALA A 247 16.24 -2.96 27.48
N ARG A 248 15.74 -1.80 27.93
CA ARG A 248 16.39 -0.99 28.98
C ARG A 248 16.57 -1.78 30.28
N LEU A 249 15.57 -2.57 30.66
CA LEU A 249 15.63 -3.40 31.86
C LEU A 249 16.72 -4.48 31.75
N ARG A 250 16.87 -5.10 30.58
CA ARG A 250 17.94 -6.08 30.31
C ARG A 250 19.31 -5.41 30.43
N ASP A 251 19.48 -4.22 29.85
CA ASP A 251 20.76 -3.52 29.87
C ASP A 251 21.11 -3.02 31.29
N ALA A 252 20.11 -2.73 32.13
CA ALA A 252 20.25 -2.35 33.54
C ALA A 252 20.10 -3.53 34.53
N ALA A 253 20.16 -4.78 34.07
CA ALA A 253 19.81 -5.94 34.91
C ALA A 253 20.67 -6.06 36.17
N ALA A 254 21.97 -5.77 36.07
CA ALA A 254 22.88 -5.82 37.22
C ALA A 254 22.49 -4.81 38.30
N GLU A 255 22.17 -3.57 37.93
CA GLU A 255 21.73 -2.53 38.86
C GLU A 255 20.41 -2.91 39.55
N VAL A 256 19.47 -3.45 38.80
CA VAL A 256 18.16 -3.88 39.33
C VAL A 256 18.31 -5.02 40.34
N VAL A 257 19.21 -5.98 40.08
CA VAL A 257 19.50 -7.08 41.01
C VAL A 257 20.20 -6.56 42.26
N LEU A 258 21.23 -5.72 42.12
CA LEU A 258 21.99 -5.16 43.24
C LEU A 258 21.12 -4.30 44.17
N LEU A 259 20.18 -3.53 43.61
CA LEU A 259 19.29 -2.64 44.37
C LEU A 259 17.97 -3.33 44.80
N GLY A 260 17.76 -4.61 44.48
CA GLY A 260 16.52 -5.33 44.80
C GLY A 260 15.27 -4.76 44.11
N GLY A 261 15.44 -4.03 43.00
CA GLY A 261 14.39 -3.27 42.32
C GLY A 261 13.39 -4.10 41.49
N GLY A 262 13.53 -5.43 41.48
CA GLY A 262 12.80 -6.32 40.56
C GLY A 262 11.27 -6.17 40.61
N ARG A 263 10.66 -6.05 41.81
CA ARG A 263 9.21 -5.87 41.94
C ARG A 263 8.72 -4.55 41.34
N ARG A 264 9.50 -3.47 41.49
CA ARG A 264 9.17 -2.15 40.95
C ARG A 264 9.23 -2.16 39.42
N GLU A 265 10.31 -2.71 38.86
CA GLU A 265 10.45 -2.82 37.40
C GLU A 265 9.40 -3.74 36.77
N ALA A 266 9.03 -4.84 37.46
CA ALA A 266 7.92 -5.71 37.03
C ALA A 266 6.58 -4.94 36.99
N GLY A 267 6.28 -4.12 37.99
CA GLY A 267 5.08 -3.26 38.00
C GLY A 267 5.07 -2.24 36.86
N LEU A 268 6.23 -1.63 36.56
CA LEU A 268 6.36 -0.70 35.43
C LEU A 268 6.19 -1.39 34.08
N ALA A 269 6.73 -2.60 33.91
CA ALA A 269 6.55 -3.41 32.70
C ALA A 269 5.07 -3.82 32.52
N ALA A 270 4.43 -4.28 33.59
CA ALA A 270 3.00 -4.62 33.60
C ALA A 270 2.13 -3.41 33.24
N GLY A 271 2.41 -2.22 33.80
CA GLY A 271 1.67 -1.00 33.49
C GLY A 271 1.79 -0.57 32.02
N ARG A 272 2.96 -0.74 31.40
CA ARG A 272 3.14 -0.51 29.94
C ARG A 272 2.35 -1.53 29.13
N PHE A 273 2.38 -2.80 29.51
CA PHE A 273 1.60 -3.85 28.85
C PHE A 273 0.09 -3.63 28.99
N ASP A 274 -0.39 -3.13 30.14
CA ASP A 274 -1.80 -2.77 30.33
C ASP A 274 -2.25 -1.65 29.40
N ALA A 275 -1.36 -0.72 29.06
CA ALA A 275 -1.63 0.30 28.04
C ALA A 275 -1.76 -0.32 26.63
N VAL A 276 -0.91 -1.30 26.30
CA VAL A 276 -1.01 -2.10 25.06
C VAL A 276 -2.34 -2.86 25.02
N ARG A 277 -2.68 -3.60 26.09
CA ARG A 277 -3.92 -4.37 26.21
C ARG A 277 -5.16 -3.50 26.02
N ARG A 278 -5.23 -2.35 26.72
CA ARG A 278 -6.38 -1.45 26.62
C ARG A 278 -6.60 -0.95 25.19
N ASN A 279 -5.54 -0.57 24.50
CA ASN A 279 -5.65 -0.11 23.13
C ASN A 279 -5.99 -1.24 22.14
N ALA A 280 -5.48 -2.45 22.37
CA ALA A 280 -5.86 -3.63 21.61
C ALA A 280 -7.36 -3.96 21.76
N LEU A 281 -7.90 -3.86 22.99
CA LEU A 281 -9.33 -4.02 23.24
C LEU A 281 -10.18 -2.93 22.56
N ASP A 282 -9.72 -1.68 22.55
CA ASP A 282 -10.37 -0.60 21.80
C ASP A 282 -10.39 -0.88 20.29
N LEU A 283 -9.28 -1.40 19.76
CA LEU A 283 -9.18 -1.80 18.36
C LEU A 283 -10.17 -2.94 18.04
N ALA A 284 -10.20 -3.98 18.89
CA ALA A 284 -11.09 -5.14 18.72
C ALA A 284 -12.57 -4.76 18.81
N ARG A 285 -12.95 -3.89 19.77
CA ARG A 285 -14.32 -3.39 19.89
C ARG A 285 -14.77 -2.63 18.66
N ARG A 286 -13.87 -1.82 18.07
CA ARG A 286 -14.18 -1.14 16.82
C ARG A 286 -14.26 -2.12 15.65
N HIS A 287 -13.34 -3.07 15.53
CA HIS A 287 -13.43 -4.15 14.53
C HIS A 287 -14.77 -4.88 14.55
N ARG A 288 -15.32 -5.18 15.73
CA ARG A 288 -16.64 -5.82 15.86
C ARG A 288 -17.77 -4.99 15.28
N ILE A 289 -17.75 -3.66 15.42
CA ILE A 289 -18.78 -2.76 14.86
C ILE A 289 -18.71 -2.75 13.32
N TYR A 290 -17.56 -3.07 12.72
CA TYR A 290 -17.37 -3.07 11.27
C TYR A 290 -17.66 -4.42 10.58
N ALA A 291 -17.90 -5.49 11.35
CA ALA A 291 -18.17 -6.83 10.82
C ALA A 291 -19.68 -7.16 10.71
N LEU A 292 -20.54 -6.21 11.10
CA LEU A 292 -22.00 -6.23 10.98
C LEU A 292 -22.42 -5.28 9.86
#